data_AF-A0A228Q0J3-F1
#
_entry.id   AF-A0A228Q0J3-F1
#
_cell.length_a   1.000
_cell.length_b   1.000
_cell.length_c   1.000
_cell.angle_alpha   90.00
_cell.angle_beta   90.00
_cell.angle_gamma   90.00
#
_symmetry.space_group_name_H-M   'P 1'
#
loop_
_entity.id
_entity.type
_entity.pdbx_description
1 polymer ?
#
loop_
_entity_poly.entity_id
_entity_poly.type
_entity_poly.pdbx_seq_one_letter_code
_entity_poly.pdbx_strand_id
1 'polypeptide(L)' 'MKCVVVLTEVEELTLQQLSINHWHQDIRTRGAGVLMLGQRLKVPVIAKRLGV' A
#
# COMPACT_ATOMS: atom_id res chain seq x y z
N MET A 1 -7.28 -0.76 18.79
CA MET A 1 -6.52 0.44 18.35
C MET A 1 -6.87 0.75 16.91
N LYS A 2 -7.11 2.02 16.56
CA LYS A 2 -7.39 2.44 15.18
C LYS A 2 -6.10 2.99 14.58
N CYS A 3 -5.44 2.22 13.71
CA CYS A 3 -4.23 2.69 13.03
C CYS A 3 -4.64 3.56 11.84
N VAL A 4 -4.09 4.76 11.78
CA VAL A 4 -4.34 5.72 10.70
C VAL A 4 -3.01 5.97 10.01
N VAL A 5 -2.93 5.60 8.73
CA VAL A 5 -1.79 5.91 7.88
C VAL A 5 -2.06 7.25 7.20
N VAL A 6 -1.13 8.18 7.33
CA VAL A 6 -1.11 9.45 6.60
C VAL A 6 0.23 9.48 5.88
N LEU A 7 0.19 9.62 4.56
CA LEU A 7 1.37 9.64 3.71
C LEU A 7 1.58 11.08 3.25
N THR A 8 2.85 11.49 3.21
CA THR A 8 3.29 12.67 2.48
C THR A 8 3.31 12.37 0.98
N GLU A 9 3.34 13.41 0.15
CA GLU A 9 3.43 13.27 -1.31
C GLU A 9 4.64 12.42 -1.74
N VAL A 10 5.79 12.62 -1.10
CA VAL A 10 7.03 11.86 -1.40
C VAL A 10 6.87 10.38 -1.04
N GLU A 11 6.21 10.07 0.07
CA GLU A 11 5.94 8.68 0.48
C GLU A 11 4.93 8.01 -0.45
N GLU A 12 3.88 8.71 -0.88
CA GLU A 12 2.92 8.20 -1.86
C GLU A 12 3.60 7.88 -3.19
N LEU A 13 4.42 8.79 -3.72
CA LEU A 13 5.17 8.58 -4.95
C LEU A 13 6.14 7.39 -4.82
N THR A 14 6.83 7.29 -3.70
CA THR A 14 7.77 6.20 -3.42
C THR A 14 7.04 4.86 -3.35
N LEU A 15 5.91 4.78 -2.65
CA LEU A 15 5.10 3.56 -2.54
C LEU A 15 4.47 3.16 -3.87
N GLN A 16 4.05 4.13 -4.69
CA GLN A 16 3.60 3.86 -6.06
C GLN A 16 4.72 3.21 -6.88
N GLN A 17 5.93 3.79 -6.88
CA GLN A 17 7.08 3.23 -7.60
C GLN A 17 7.47 1.84 -7.07
N LEU A 18 7.51 1.65 -5.75
CA LEU A 18 7.79 0.35 -5.13
C LEU A 18 6.74 -0.69 -5.52
N SER A 19 5.45 -0.31 -5.55
CA SER A 19 4.36 -1.22 -5.89
C SER A 19 4.40 -1.74 -7.33
N ILE A 20 5.04 -0.99 -8.24
CA ILE A 20 5.09 -1.31 -9.67
C ILE A 20 6.43 -1.96 -10.03
N ASN A 21 7.54 -1.36 -9.62
CA ASN A 21 8.86 -1.62 -10.19
C ASN A 21 9.78 -2.48 -9.32
N HIS A 22 9.39 -2.79 -8.07
CA HIS A 22 10.27 -3.56 -7.20
C HIS A 22 10.41 -5.02 -7.67
N TRP A 23 11.62 -5.59 -7.60
CA TRP A 23 11.91 -6.94 -8.06
C TRP A 23 11.07 -8.01 -7.34
N HIS A 24 11.00 -7.93 -6.01
CA HIS A 24 10.28 -8.89 -5.18
C HIS A 24 8.78 -8.59 -5.07
N GLN A 25 7.95 -9.61 -5.31
CA GLN A 25 6.49 -9.52 -5.31
C GLN A 25 5.91 -9.15 -3.94
N ASP A 26 6.47 -9.70 -2.85
CA ASP A 26 6.02 -9.41 -1.50
C ASP A 26 6.17 -7.91 -1.16
N ILE A 27 7.27 -7.29 -1.62
CA ILE A 27 7.50 -5.85 -1.47
C ILE A 27 6.51 -5.05 -2.30
N ARG A 28 6.23 -5.47 -3.55
CA ARG A 28 5.19 -4.84 -4.38
C ARG A 28 3.82 -4.87 -3.69
N THR A 29 3.42 -6.04 -3.18
CA THR A 29 2.16 -6.23 -2.46
C THR A 29 2.09 -5.37 -1.20
N ARG A 30 3.17 -5.32 -0.41
CA ARG A 30 3.24 -4.46 0.79
C ARG A 30 3.16 -2.98 0.44
N GLY A 31 3.90 -2.53 -0.58
CA GLY A 31 3.87 -1.15 -1.05
C GLY A 31 2.47 -0.73 -1.49
N ALA A 32 1.81 -1.56 -2.31
CA ALA A 32 0.42 -1.34 -2.71
C ALA A 32 -0.54 -1.31 -1.50
N GLY A 33 -0.34 -2.22 -0.54
CA GLY A 33 -1.16 -2.27 0.67
C GLY A 33 -1.04 -1.01 1.53
N VAL A 34 0.17 -0.50 1.75
CA VAL A 34 0.39 0.74 2.52
C VAL A 34 -0.19 1.96 1.78
N LEU A 35 -0.02 2.02 0.45
CA LEU A 35 -0.62 3.08 -0.37
C LEU A 35 -2.15 3.11 -0.21
N MET A 36 -2.80 1.94 -0.27
CA MET A 36 -4.25 1.81 -0.07
C MET A 36 -4.70 2.12 1.36
N LEU A 37 -3.85 1.87 2.37
CA LEU A 37 -4.13 2.28 3.75
C LEU A 37 -4.10 3.81 3.89
N GLY A 38 -3.16 4.49 3.24
CA GLY A 38 -3.14 5.97 3.16
C GLY A 38 -4.42 6.54 2.54
N GLN A 39 -4.99 5.83 1.56
CA GLN A 39 -6.29 6.12 0.94
C GLN A 39 -7.50 5.74 1.80
N ARG A 40 -7.30 5.38 3.08
CA ARG A 40 -8.34 5.03 4.06
C ARG A 40 -9.16 3.77 3.72
N LEU A 41 -8.63 2.89 2.88
CA LEU A 41 -9.24 1.58 2.64
C LEU A 41 -9.05 0.67 3.86
N LYS A 42 -10.05 -0.17 4.13
CA LYS A 42 -9.97 -1.16 5.22
C LYS A 42 -9.15 -2.37 4.76
N VAL A 43 -8.35 -2.94 5.67
CA VAL A 43 -7.50 -4.11 5.41
C VAL A 43 -8.22 -5.25 4.66
N PRO A 44 -9.47 -5.66 5.00
CA PRO A 44 -10.16 -6.72 4.26
C PRO A 44 -10.46 -6.36 2.80
N VAL A 45 -10.72 -5.08 2.51
CA VAL A 45 -10.95 -4.59 1.15
C VAL A 45 -9.63 -4.60 0.36
N ILE A 46 -8.54 -4.24 1.02
CA ILE A 46 -7.19 -4.24 0.44
C ILE A 46 -6.78 -5.68 0.09
N ALA A 47 -6.91 -6.62 1.03
CA ALA A 47 -6.63 -8.04 0.82
C ALA A 47 -7.38 -8.59 -0.40
N LYS A 48 -8.69 -8.32 -0.49
CA LYS A 48 -9.51 -8.70 -1.65
C LYS A 48 -9.02 -8.09 -2.96
N ARG A 49 -8.57 -6.82 -2.97
CA ARG A 49 -8.04 -6.16 -4.18
C ARG A 49 -6.69 -6.71 -4.61
N LEU A 50 -5.85 -7.09 -3.66
CA LEU A 50 -4.50 -7.61 -3.90
C LEU A 50 -4.48 -9.13 -4.15
N GLY A 51 -5.58 -9.83 -3.87
CA GLY A 51 -5.67 -11.28 -4.04
C GLY A 51 -4.82 -12.07 -3.04
N VAL A 52 -4.65 -11.52 -1.83
CA VAL A 52 -3.88 -12.11 -0.71
C VAL A 52 -4.73 -12.31 0.53
#